data_AF-A0AAE0SPT1-F1
#
_entry.id   AF-A0AAE0SPT1-F1
#
_cell.length_a   1.000
_cell.length_b   1.000
_cell.length_c   1.000
_cell.angle_alpha   90.00
_cell.angle_beta   90.00
_cell.angle_gamma   90.00
#
_symmetry.space_group_name_H-M   'P 1'
#
loop_
_entity.id
_entity.type
_entity.pdbx_description
1 polymer ?
#
loop_
_entity_poly.entity_id
_entity_poly.type
_entity_poly.pdbx_seq_one_letter_code
_entity_poly.pdbx_strand_id
1 'polypeptide(L)'
;MCKYCILNVDFILAKTINVDFILAKTLNVDFILTKTINVDFILTKTFNVDFILAKTLNVDFILAKTLNVDFILAKTLNTLKVDFILTKTLNVDFILAKTLKVDFILAKTLNVDFILAKTLNVDFILAKTLNVDFILAKTLNVDFILAKTLKVDFIFTKTLKVDFILAKTLKTLNVDFILAKILNVDFILKKHSIILDDDFILTKTLNVDFILAKTLNVDFILARTLDVDLILAKTLDVYFILARTLDVDLILAKTLNVDLILAKTLNVDFILAKTLNVDFILAKTLKVDFIFTKTLKVDFILAKTLNVDFILAKTLNVDFILAKTLNVDLILTKTINVDFILARILDDDFILAKTLNVDFILAKTLNVDFILAKTLNVDFILAKTLNADFILAKTLNVDFILAKTLKVDFIFTKTLNVDFILAKTLNVDFILAKTLNADFILAKTLNVDFILAKTLKVDFIFTKTLNVDLILAKTLNVDFILAKTLNVDFILAKTLNVDLILAKIEGSKIHLLMKL
;
A
#
# COMPACT_ATOMS: atom_id res chain seq x y z
N MET A 1 16.79 -64.09 -1.09
CA MET A 1 15.68 -63.41 -0.37
C MET A 1 15.83 -63.62 1.14
N CYS A 2 16.42 -62.68 1.88
CA CYS A 2 16.43 -62.74 3.34
C CYS A 2 15.13 -62.08 3.87
N LYS A 3 14.20 -62.88 4.39
CA LYS A 3 12.90 -62.41 4.92
C LYS A 3 13.01 -61.61 6.24
N TYR A 4 14.21 -61.56 6.86
CA TYR A 4 14.39 -61.07 8.24
C TYR A 4 15.74 -60.38 8.56
N CYS A 5 16.52 -59.92 7.58
CA CYS A 5 17.84 -59.35 7.89
C CYS A 5 17.71 -57.93 8.48
N ILE A 6 17.94 -57.82 9.78
CA ILE A 6 18.38 -56.59 10.47
C ILE A 6 19.89 -56.59 10.37
N LEU A 7 20.47 -55.57 9.73
CA LEU A 7 21.90 -55.38 9.67
C LEU A 7 22.24 -54.19 10.57
N ASN A 8 22.95 -54.47 11.66
CA ASN A 8 23.55 -53.45 12.52
C ASN A 8 25.04 -53.41 12.20
N VAL A 9 25.54 -52.22 11.88
CA VAL A 9 26.96 -52.00 11.61
C VAL A 9 27.45 -50.87 12.48
N ASP A 10 28.14 -51.22 13.56
CA ASP A 10 28.63 -50.23 14.52
C ASP A 10 29.66 -49.29 13.84
N PHE A 11 30.56 -49.84 13.02
CA PHE A 11 31.58 -49.04 12.33
C PHE A 11 31.87 -49.53 10.92
N ILE A 12 31.91 -48.60 9.97
CA ILE A 12 32.49 -48.79 8.64
C ILE A 12 33.67 -47.83 8.47
N LEU A 13 34.87 -48.39 8.42
CA LEU A 13 36.10 -47.64 8.14
C LEU A 13 36.67 -48.09 6.79
N ALA A 14 36.61 -47.21 5.80
CA ALA A 14 37.11 -47.51 4.46
C ALA A 14 37.68 -46.26 3.79
N LYS A 15 38.58 -46.44 2.81
CA LYS A 15 39.06 -45.31 1.99
C LYS A 15 38.00 -44.90 0.96
N THR A 16 37.39 -45.89 0.31
CA THR A 16 36.33 -45.72 -0.67
C THR A 16 35.31 -46.83 -0.45
N ILE A 17 34.03 -46.48 -0.47
CA ILE A 17 32.91 -47.40 -0.44
C ILE A 17 32.15 -47.16 -1.75
N ASN A 18 32.11 -48.18 -2.61
CA ASN A 18 31.24 -48.19 -3.77
C ASN A 18 30.29 -49.37 -3.55
N VAL A 19 28.99 -49.09 -3.49
CA VAL A 19 27.97 -50.12 -3.31
C VAL A 19 26.86 -49.87 -4.30
N ASP A 20 26.72 -50.79 -5.26
CA ASP A 20 25.65 -50.69 -6.26
C ASP A 20 24.28 -50.88 -5.59
N PHE A 21 24.16 -51.84 -4.66
CA PHE A 21 22.89 -52.14 -3.99
C PHE A 21 23.04 -52.49 -2.51
N ILE A 22 22.24 -51.85 -1.67
CA ILE A 22 21.99 -52.24 -0.28
C ILE A 22 20.53 -52.70 -0.16
N LEU A 23 20.31 -53.96 0.21
CA LEU A 23 18.97 -54.53 0.42
C LEU A 23 18.85 -55.11 1.84
N ALA A 24 18.08 -54.45 2.70
CA ALA A 24 17.86 -54.89 4.08
C ALA A 24 16.44 -54.57 4.57
N LYS A 25 15.93 -55.30 5.57
CA LYS A 25 14.67 -54.89 6.22
C LYS A 25 14.92 -53.67 7.10
N THR A 26 15.91 -53.78 7.96
CA THR A 26 16.43 -52.68 8.79
C THR A 26 17.93 -52.62 8.60
N LEU A 27 18.43 -51.43 8.31
CA LEU A 27 19.86 -51.12 8.32
C LEU A 27 20.09 -50.05 9.37
N ASN A 28 20.85 -50.38 10.40
CA ASN A 28 21.35 -49.40 11.38
C ASN A 28 22.86 -49.31 11.18
N VAL A 29 23.37 -48.10 11.01
CA VAL A 29 24.81 -47.86 10.92
C VAL A 29 25.18 -46.74 11.88
N ASP A 30 25.93 -47.05 12.92
CA ASP A 30 26.24 -46.04 13.94
C ASP A 30 27.28 -45.06 13.35
N PHE A 31 28.39 -45.56 12.78
CA PHE A 31 29.44 -44.71 12.24
C PHE A 31 29.95 -45.15 10.86
N ILE A 32 29.98 -44.21 9.92
CA ILE A 32 30.71 -44.35 8.64
C ILE A 32 31.82 -43.31 8.58
N LEU A 33 33.07 -43.77 8.50
CA LEU A 33 34.25 -42.92 8.31
C LEU A 33 34.97 -43.29 7.01
N THR A 34 34.95 -42.40 6.03
CA THR A 34 35.54 -42.67 4.71
C THR A 34 35.91 -41.42 3.93
N LYS A 35 36.69 -41.58 2.85
CA LYS A 35 36.95 -40.48 1.92
C LYS A 35 35.80 -40.32 0.92
N THR A 36 35.31 -41.42 0.38
CA THR A 36 34.29 -41.42 -0.67
C THR A 36 33.29 -42.53 -0.45
N ILE A 37 32.02 -42.18 -0.53
CA ILE A 37 30.88 -43.10 -0.59
C ILE A 37 30.16 -42.81 -1.89
N ASN A 38 30.03 -43.82 -2.73
CA ASN A 38 29.05 -43.84 -3.81
C ASN A 38 28.12 -45.02 -3.55
N VAL A 39 26.84 -44.73 -3.40
CA VAL A 39 25.81 -45.76 -3.29
C VAL A 39 24.75 -45.50 -4.34
N ASP A 40 24.59 -46.43 -5.27
CA ASP A 40 23.61 -46.24 -6.35
C ASP A 40 22.19 -46.45 -5.78
N PHE A 41 21.96 -47.55 -5.05
CA PHE A 41 20.64 -47.88 -4.52
C PHE A 41 20.64 -48.38 -3.08
N ILE A 42 19.80 -47.76 -2.24
CA ILE A 42 19.44 -48.24 -0.91
C ILE A 42 17.95 -48.59 -0.89
N LEU A 43 17.62 -49.88 -0.71
CA LEU A 43 16.25 -50.36 -0.56
C LEU A 43 16.05 -50.97 0.83
N THR A 44 15.37 -50.24 1.71
CA THR A 44 15.11 -50.71 3.08
C THR A 44 13.69 -50.40 3.56
N LYS A 45 13.28 -51.02 4.67
CA LYS A 45 12.09 -50.53 5.41
C LYS A 45 12.51 -49.41 6.36
N THR A 46 13.60 -49.62 7.11
CA THR A 46 14.16 -48.62 8.02
C THR A 46 15.65 -48.50 7.74
N PHE A 47 16.11 -47.28 7.52
CA PHE A 47 17.53 -46.95 7.45
C PHE A 47 17.81 -45.88 8.49
N ASN A 48 18.62 -46.23 9.49
CA ASN A 48 19.09 -45.31 10.50
C ASN A 48 20.60 -45.16 10.34
N VAL A 49 21.08 -43.93 10.33
CA VAL A 49 22.51 -43.64 10.36
C VAL A 49 22.80 -42.56 11.38
N ASP A 50 23.56 -42.88 12.41
CA ASP A 50 23.84 -41.91 13.48
C ASP A 50 24.90 -40.91 13.00
N PHE A 51 25.98 -41.37 12.36
CA PHE A 51 27.06 -40.49 11.92
C PHE A 51 27.70 -40.88 10.59
N ILE A 52 27.71 -39.95 9.63
CA ILE A 52 28.50 -40.06 8.40
C ILE A 52 29.58 -38.98 8.37
N LEU A 53 30.84 -39.38 8.37
CA LEU A 53 31.98 -38.52 8.06
C LEU A 53 32.63 -38.97 6.76
N ALA A 54 32.32 -38.24 5.69
CA ALA A 54 32.84 -38.48 4.34
C ALA A 54 33.48 -37.21 3.77
N LYS A 55 34.41 -37.33 2.80
CA LYS A 55 34.72 -36.16 1.95
C LYS A 55 33.64 -36.00 0.89
N THR A 56 33.37 -37.06 0.13
CA THR A 56 32.26 -37.11 -0.84
C THR A 56 31.27 -38.17 -0.44
N LEU A 57 29.98 -37.80 -0.44
CA LEU A 57 28.86 -38.73 -0.35
C LEU A 57 27.94 -38.46 -1.54
N ASN A 58 27.87 -39.43 -2.44
CA ASN A 58 26.91 -39.46 -3.54
C ASN A 58 25.97 -40.63 -3.27
N VAL A 59 24.67 -40.34 -3.22
CA VAL A 59 23.64 -41.36 -3.15
C VAL A 59 22.63 -41.09 -4.25
N ASP A 60 22.52 -42.01 -5.21
CA ASP A 60 21.64 -41.79 -6.35
C ASP A 60 20.18 -42.03 -5.92
N PHE A 61 19.86 -43.16 -5.29
CA PHE A 61 18.50 -43.49 -4.86
C PHE A 61 18.40 -44.08 -3.46
N ILE A 62 17.53 -43.49 -2.64
CA ILE A 62 17.08 -44.08 -1.37
C ILE A 62 15.58 -44.36 -1.43
N LEU A 63 15.21 -45.63 -1.29
CA LEU A 63 13.83 -46.07 -1.10
C LEU A 63 13.69 -46.70 0.29
N ALA A 64 13.08 -45.94 1.21
CA ALA A 64 12.87 -46.35 2.59
C ALA A 64 11.43 -46.11 3.06
N LYS A 65 10.94 -46.82 4.08
CA LYS A 65 9.72 -46.38 4.79
C LYS A 65 10.08 -45.28 5.79
N THR A 66 11.19 -45.44 6.49
CA THR A 66 11.73 -44.44 7.42
C THR A 66 13.23 -44.31 7.17
N LEU A 67 13.69 -43.08 6.98
CA LEU A 67 15.09 -42.70 6.93
C LEU A 67 15.34 -41.71 8.06
N ASN A 68 16.19 -42.09 9.02
CA ASN A 68 16.68 -41.18 10.05
C ASN A 68 18.19 -41.01 9.86
N VAL A 69 18.64 -39.77 9.85
CA VAL A 69 20.07 -39.45 9.77
C VAL A 69 20.38 -38.40 10.83
N ASP A 70 21.10 -38.78 11.88
CA ASP A 70 21.34 -37.87 12.99
C ASP A 70 22.41 -36.83 12.58
N PHE A 71 23.53 -37.26 12.01
CA PHE A 71 24.61 -36.34 11.63
C PHE A 71 25.27 -36.69 10.29
N ILE A 72 25.33 -35.71 9.39
CA ILE A 72 26.17 -35.77 8.18
C ILE A 72 27.25 -34.68 8.23
N LEU A 73 28.52 -35.11 8.26
CA LEU A 73 29.69 -34.25 8.18
C LEU A 73 30.48 -34.48 6.90
N ALA A 74 30.35 -33.56 5.95
CA ALA A 74 31.18 -33.53 4.75
C ALA A 74 32.39 -32.58 4.93
N LYS A 75 33.41 -32.99 5.69
CA LYS A 75 34.56 -32.10 5.99
C LYS A 75 35.59 -32.13 4.86
N THR A 76 36.09 -30.94 4.51
CA THR A 76 37.16 -30.64 3.53
C THR A 76 36.85 -30.97 2.07
N LEU A 77 36.44 -29.93 1.34
CA LEU A 77 36.41 -29.75 -0.13
C LEU A 77 35.15 -30.12 -0.96
N ASN A 78 34.20 -30.94 -0.53
CA ASN A 78 33.28 -31.58 -1.49
C ASN A 78 31.76 -31.43 -1.23
N THR A 79 31.00 -31.84 -2.24
CA THR A 79 29.54 -31.80 -2.40
C THR A 79 28.89 -33.02 -1.76
N LEU A 80 27.82 -32.81 -1.00
CA LEU A 80 26.81 -33.84 -0.69
C LEU A 80 25.77 -33.79 -1.80
N LYS A 81 25.68 -34.85 -2.60
CA LYS A 81 24.69 -34.98 -3.67
C LYS A 81 23.76 -36.14 -3.34
N VAL A 82 22.46 -35.84 -3.28
CA VAL A 82 21.42 -36.86 -3.20
C VAL A 82 20.44 -36.62 -4.33
N ASP A 83 20.34 -37.57 -5.25
CA ASP A 83 19.52 -37.39 -6.43
C ASP A 83 18.04 -37.63 -6.11
N PHE A 84 17.70 -38.78 -5.52
CA PHE A 84 16.33 -39.10 -5.19
C PHE A 84 16.18 -39.74 -3.80
N ILE A 85 15.32 -39.13 -2.97
CA ILE A 85 14.84 -39.75 -1.73
C ILE A 85 13.34 -40.01 -1.86
N LEU A 86 12.94 -41.28 -1.78
CA LEU A 86 11.54 -41.70 -1.67
C LEU A 86 11.31 -42.35 -0.32
N THR A 87 10.60 -41.65 0.58
CA THR A 87 10.30 -42.17 1.91
C THR A 87 8.94 -41.79 2.44
N LYS A 88 8.45 -42.51 3.46
CA LYS A 88 7.30 -42.03 4.24
C LYS A 88 7.76 -40.97 5.23
N THR A 89 8.89 -41.17 5.90
CA THR A 89 9.43 -40.23 6.89
C THR A 89 10.92 -40.06 6.66
N LEU A 90 11.35 -38.81 6.48
CA LEU A 90 12.75 -38.40 6.50
C LEU A 90 12.94 -37.48 7.71
N ASN A 91 13.78 -37.89 8.65
CA ASN A 91 14.26 -37.02 9.73
C ASN A 91 15.76 -36.83 9.53
N VAL A 92 16.21 -35.58 9.53
CA VAL A 92 17.63 -35.26 9.49
C VAL A 92 17.93 -34.24 10.57
N ASP A 93 18.67 -34.62 11.60
CA ASP A 93 18.89 -33.71 12.73
C ASP A 93 19.95 -32.65 12.35
N PHE A 94 21.07 -33.06 11.73
CA PHE A 94 22.11 -32.11 11.37
C PHE A 94 22.83 -32.43 10.05
N ILE A 95 22.91 -31.44 9.16
CA ILE A 95 23.75 -31.48 7.97
C ILE A 95 24.79 -30.36 8.02
N LEU A 96 26.07 -30.73 7.94
CA LEU A 96 27.16 -29.80 7.69
C LEU A 96 27.89 -30.13 6.39
N ALA A 97 27.71 -29.26 5.39
CA ALA A 97 28.30 -29.43 4.07
C ALA A 97 28.85 -28.10 3.52
N LYS A 98 29.80 -28.16 2.58
CA LYS A 98 30.15 -26.97 1.80
C LYS A 98 29.06 -26.71 0.75
N THR A 99 28.71 -27.73 -0.01
CA THR A 99 27.60 -27.69 -0.96
C THR A 99 26.69 -28.86 -0.69
N LEU A 100 25.41 -28.61 -0.45
CA LEU A 100 24.35 -29.61 -0.43
C LEU A 100 23.50 -29.41 -1.68
N LYS A 101 23.46 -30.42 -2.55
CA LYS A 101 22.53 -30.49 -3.68
C LYS A 101 21.58 -31.64 -3.45
N VAL A 102 20.29 -31.34 -3.42
CA VAL A 102 19.25 -32.35 -3.37
C VAL A 102 18.32 -32.14 -4.55
N ASP A 103 18.27 -33.11 -5.45
CA ASP A 103 17.52 -32.95 -6.69
C ASP A 103 16.03 -33.20 -6.42
N PHE A 104 15.67 -34.34 -5.80
CA PHE A 104 14.27 -34.65 -5.49
C PHE A 104 14.10 -35.31 -4.11
N ILE A 105 13.20 -34.74 -3.31
CA ILE A 105 12.66 -35.40 -2.12
C ILE A 105 11.17 -35.66 -2.30
N LEU A 106 10.75 -36.92 -2.23
CA LEU A 106 9.36 -37.33 -2.10
C LEU A 106 9.14 -37.98 -0.73
N ALA A 107 8.51 -37.22 0.17
CA ALA A 107 8.25 -37.63 1.54
C ALA A 107 6.78 -37.48 1.94
N LYS A 108 6.26 -38.30 2.87
CA LYS A 108 5.05 -37.90 3.59
C LYS A 108 5.40 -36.85 4.65
N THR A 109 6.44 -37.08 5.43
CA THR A 109 6.95 -36.13 6.42
C THR A 109 8.45 -35.97 6.21
N LEU A 110 8.90 -34.73 6.06
CA LEU A 110 10.30 -34.32 6.04
C LEU A 110 10.51 -33.36 7.22
N ASN A 111 11.35 -33.75 8.17
CA ASN A 111 11.82 -32.90 9.25
C ASN A 111 13.32 -32.73 9.09
N VAL A 112 13.79 -31.48 9.11
CA VAL A 112 15.22 -31.16 9.11
C VAL A 112 15.49 -30.16 10.21
N ASP A 113 16.21 -30.53 11.26
CA ASP A 113 16.39 -29.61 12.39
C ASP A 113 17.43 -28.54 12.01
N PHE A 114 18.61 -28.93 11.51
CA PHE A 114 19.67 -27.97 11.16
C PHE A 114 20.37 -28.27 9.84
N ILE A 115 20.45 -27.25 8.99
CA ILE A 115 21.33 -27.24 7.81
C ILE A 115 22.35 -26.11 7.93
N LEU A 116 23.63 -26.47 7.97
CA LEU A 116 24.74 -25.54 7.84
C LEU A 116 25.47 -25.79 6.52
N ALA A 117 25.28 -24.88 5.55
CA ALA A 117 25.88 -24.99 4.23
C ALA A 117 26.55 -23.71 3.77
N LYS A 118 27.54 -23.78 2.87
CA LYS A 118 27.90 -22.58 2.08
C LYS A 118 26.87 -22.37 0.97
N THR A 119 26.50 -23.44 0.27
CA THR A 119 25.48 -23.42 -0.77
C THR A 119 24.52 -24.58 -0.55
N LEU A 120 23.23 -24.28 -0.44
CA LEU A 120 22.14 -25.25 -0.42
C LEU A 120 21.30 -25.03 -1.67
N ASN A 121 21.26 -26.03 -2.54
CA ASN A 121 20.37 -26.07 -3.70
C ASN A 121 19.42 -27.24 -3.51
N VAL A 122 18.11 -26.95 -3.55
CA VAL A 122 17.08 -27.97 -3.54
C VAL A 122 16.19 -27.77 -4.75
N ASP A 123 16.25 -28.69 -5.71
CA ASP A 123 15.52 -28.53 -6.96
C ASP A 123 14.02 -28.79 -6.69
N PHE A 124 13.67 -29.94 -6.09
CA PHE A 124 12.26 -30.26 -5.81
C PHE A 124 12.03 -30.93 -4.45
N ILE A 125 11.08 -30.39 -3.67
CA ILE A 125 10.50 -31.06 -2.51
C ILE A 125 9.01 -31.31 -2.73
N LEU A 126 8.61 -32.57 -2.70
CA LEU A 126 7.22 -33.00 -2.62
C LEU A 126 6.97 -33.66 -1.27
N ALA A 127 6.33 -32.93 -0.35
CA ALA A 127 6.06 -33.40 1.00
C ALA A 127 4.57 -33.26 1.38
N LYS A 128 4.04 -34.13 2.25
CA LYS A 128 2.80 -33.76 2.96
C LYS A 128 3.11 -32.75 4.06
N THR A 129 4.15 -32.98 4.85
CA THR A 129 4.62 -32.07 5.89
C THR A 129 6.11 -31.85 5.70
N LEU A 130 6.53 -30.59 5.57
CA LEU A 130 7.92 -30.15 5.57
C LEU A 130 8.12 -29.22 6.77
N ASN A 131 8.96 -29.62 7.70
CA ASN A 131 9.42 -28.79 8.81
C ASN A 131 10.93 -28.63 8.70
N VAL A 132 11.41 -27.39 8.74
CA VAL A 132 12.83 -27.08 8.78
C VAL A 132 13.08 -26.07 9.90
N ASP A 133 13.79 -26.45 10.96
CA ASP A 133 13.93 -25.54 12.10
C ASP A 133 14.95 -24.44 11.75
N PHE A 134 16.15 -24.80 11.27
CA PHE A 134 17.20 -23.82 10.97
C PHE A 134 17.94 -24.09 9.66
N ILE A 135 18.02 -23.06 8.82
CA ILE A 135 18.93 -23.01 7.67
C ILE A 135 19.91 -21.86 7.85
N LEU A 136 21.20 -22.18 7.96
CA LEU A 136 22.30 -21.22 7.86
C LEU A 136 23.08 -21.50 6.57
N ALA A 137 22.87 -20.66 5.57
CA ALA A 137 23.51 -20.79 4.26
C ALA A 137 24.14 -19.48 3.79
N LYS A 138 25.21 -19.50 2.99
CA LYS A 138 25.59 -18.28 2.25
C LYS A 138 24.62 -18.04 1.08
N THR A 139 24.21 -19.12 0.43
CA THR A 139 23.26 -19.10 -0.69
C THR A 139 22.29 -20.26 -0.51
N LEU A 140 20.99 -19.95 -0.51
CA LEU A 140 19.90 -20.91 -0.52
C LEU A 140 19.09 -20.68 -1.80
N ASN A 141 19.06 -21.67 -2.67
CA ASN A 141 18.19 -21.70 -3.85
C ASN A 141 17.24 -22.87 -3.69
N VAL A 142 15.94 -22.58 -3.81
CA VAL A 142 14.91 -23.61 -3.81
C VAL A 142 14.01 -23.38 -5.02
N ASP A 143 14.05 -24.30 -5.98
CA ASP A 143 13.30 -24.11 -7.22
C ASP A 143 11.80 -24.38 -6.95
N PHE A 144 11.47 -25.57 -6.41
CA PHE A 144 10.07 -25.94 -6.17
C PHE A 144 9.82 -26.61 -4.82
N ILE A 145 8.89 -26.02 -4.05
CA ILE A 145 8.28 -26.71 -2.90
C ILE A 145 6.80 -26.95 -3.17
N LEU A 146 6.42 -28.22 -3.17
CA LEU A 146 5.04 -28.67 -3.12
C LEU A 146 4.78 -29.39 -1.80
N ALA A 147 4.22 -28.65 -0.83
CA ALA A 147 3.92 -29.17 0.49
C ALA A 147 2.42 -29.08 0.81
N LYS A 148 1.89 -29.95 1.68
CA LYS A 148 0.58 -29.68 2.30
C LYS A 148 0.74 -28.72 3.50
N THR A 149 1.79 -28.91 4.28
CA THR A 149 2.21 -28.07 5.41
C THR A 149 3.70 -27.75 5.24
N LEU A 150 4.06 -26.46 5.32
CA LEU A 150 5.44 -25.98 5.29
C LEU A 150 5.68 -25.10 6.52
N LYS A 151 6.62 -25.46 7.37
CA LYS A 151 7.07 -24.69 8.52
C LYS A 151 8.59 -24.52 8.41
N VAL A 152 9.07 -23.28 8.43
CA VAL A 152 10.51 -22.98 8.44
C VAL A 152 10.79 -21.94 9.50
N ASP A 153 11.47 -22.27 10.59
CA ASP A 153 11.54 -21.34 11.73
C ASP A 153 12.54 -20.22 11.40
N PHE A 154 13.77 -20.58 11.00
CA PHE A 154 14.80 -19.59 10.75
C PHE A 154 15.56 -19.82 9.44
N ILE A 155 15.59 -18.80 8.59
CA ILE A 155 16.51 -18.74 7.44
C ILE A 155 17.49 -17.58 7.61
N PHE A 156 18.76 -17.93 7.75
CA PHE A 156 19.87 -16.99 7.76
C PHE A 156 20.70 -17.17 6.50
N THR A 157 20.59 -16.22 5.57
CA THR A 157 21.37 -16.29 4.33
C THR A 157 21.83 -14.95 3.80
N LYS A 158 22.86 -14.95 2.95
CA LYS A 158 23.16 -13.77 2.15
C LYS A 158 22.17 -13.63 0.99
N THR A 159 21.78 -14.74 0.39
CA THR A 159 20.89 -14.76 -0.78
C THR A 159 19.92 -15.91 -0.64
N LEU A 160 18.63 -15.59 -0.63
CA LEU A 160 17.51 -16.53 -0.73
C LEU A 160 16.84 -16.31 -2.08
N LYS A 161 16.77 -17.35 -2.89
CA LYS A 161 15.93 -17.40 -4.09
C LYS A 161 14.94 -18.54 -3.93
N VAL A 162 13.67 -18.22 -4.12
CA VAL A 162 12.61 -19.21 -4.15
C VAL A 162 11.76 -18.98 -5.38
N ASP A 163 11.81 -19.91 -6.33
CA ASP A 163 11.11 -19.72 -7.60
C ASP A 163 9.62 -20.02 -7.43
N PHE A 164 9.27 -21.13 -6.75
CA PHE A 164 7.86 -21.50 -6.59
C PHE A 164 7.52 -22.20 -5.27
N ILE A 165 6.51 -21.67 -4.58
CA ILE A 165 5.88 -22.32 -3.41
C ILE A 165 4.40 -22.59 -3.70
N LEU A 166 4.00 -23.86 -3.63
CA LEU A 166 2.60 -24.29 -3.69
C LEU A 166 2.19 -25.09 -2.46
N ALA A 167 1.23 -24.56 -1.70
CA ALA A 167 0.69 -25.20 -0.50
C ALA A 167 -0.80 -25.56 -0.66
N LYS A 168 -1.13 -26.87 -0.69
CA LYS A 168 -2.45 -27.34 -1.19
C LYS A 168 -3.59 -27.37 -0.14
N THR A 169 -3.39 -27.38 1.19
CA THR A 169 -4.52 -27.28 2.16
C THR A 169 -4.14 -27.20 3.67
N LEU A 170 -4.60 -26.12 4.32
CA LEU A 170 -4.89 -25.86 5.77
C LEU A 170 -3.84 -26.25 6.83
N LYS A 171 -2.95 -25.30 7.19
CA LYS A 171 -3.05 -24.47 8.42
C LYS A 171 -1.94 -23.41 8.50
N THR A 172 -0.74 -23.66 8.00
CA THR A 172 0.39 -22.72 8.13
C THR A 172 1.36 -22.88 6.94
N LEU A 173 1.67 -21.75 6.28
CA LEU A 173 3.03 -21.50 5.82
C LEU A 173 3.53 -20.56 6.90
N ASN A 174 4.44 -21.02 7.76
CA ASN A 174 5.01 -20.16 8.79
C ASN A 174 6.50 -20.04 8.49
N VAL A 175 6.97 -18.82 8.28
CA VAL A 175 8.39 -18.53 8.16
C VAL A 175 8.77 -17.49 9.20
N ASP A 176 8.96 -17.94 10.45
CA ASP A 176 9.04 -17.06 11.62
C ASP A 176 10.09 -15.93 11.43
N PHE A 177 11.25 -16.23 10.82
CA PHE A 177 12.27 -15.22 10.57
C PHE A 177 13.11 -15.47 9.32
N ILE A 178 13.09 -14.49 8.40
CA ILE A 178 14.03 -14.44 7.27
C ILE A 178 14.98 -13.26 7.45
N LEU A 179 16.26 -13.58 7.62
CA LEU A 179 17.35 -12.61 7.46
C LEU A 179 18.12 -12.90 6.18
N ALA A 180 17.89 -12.07 5.17
CA ALA A 180 18.55 -12.16 3.88
C ALA A 180 19.17 -10.82 3.50
N LYS A 181 20.29 -10.79 2.77
CA LYS A 181 20.66 -9.54 2.07
C LYS A 181 19.74 -9.30 0.87
N ILE A 182 19.38 -10.38 0.17
CA ILE A 182 18.51 -10.37 -1.00
C ILE A 182 17.54 -11.54 -0.85
N LEU A 183 16.25 -11.24 -0.92
CA LEU A 183 15.16 -12.21 -0.99
C LEU A 183 14.41 -11.95 -2.29
N ASN A 184 14.42 -12.92 -3.20
CA ASN A 184 13.60 -12.92 -4.39
C ASN A 184 12.60 -14.07 -4.28
N VAL A 185 11.33 -13.76 -4.46
CA VAL A 185 10.25 -14.75 -4.49
C VAL A 185 9.45 -14.53 -5.76
N ASP A 186 9.56 -15.44 -6.71
CA ASP A 186 8.92 -15.26 -8.01
C ASP A 186 7.41 -15.55 -7.90
N PHE A 187 7.03 -16.72 -7.33
CA PHE A 187 5.62 -17.10 -7.25
C PHE A 187 5.22 -17.74 -5.92
N ILE A 188 4.19 -17.16 -5.29
CA ILE A 188 3.48 -17.74 -4.14
C ILE A 188 2.05 -18.06 -4.54
N LEU A 189 1.67 -19.35 -4.58
CA LEU A 189 0.32 -19.80 -4.90
C LEU A 189 -0.35 -20.54 -3.73
N LYS A 190 -1.45 -19.99 -3.18
CA LYS A 190 -2.22 -20.65 -2.12
C LYS A 190 -3.73 -20.58 -2.32
N LYS A 191 -4.38 -21.76 -2.29
CA LYS A 191 -5.83 -21.93 -2.53
C LYS A 191 -6.73 -21.51 -1.34
N HIS A 192 -6.18 -21.36 -0.13
CA HIS A 192 -6.92 -21.02 1.10
C HIS A 192 -6.13 -20.00 1.95
N SER A 193 -6.82 -19.34 2.90
CA SER A 193 -6.33 -18.21 3.70
C SER A 193 -4.90 -18.42 4.21
N ILE A 194 -4.02 -17.48 3.87
CA ILE A 194 -2.76 -17.28 4.55
C ILE A 194 -3.10 -16.48 5.79
N ILE A 195 -2.69 -16.99 6.95
CA ILE A 195 -2.17 -16.11 7.97
C ILE A 195 -0.68 -16.37 7.92
N LEU A 196 0.11 -15.36 7.54
CA LEU A 196 1.54 -15.33 7.83
C LEU A 196 1.59 -14.72 9.24
N ASP A 197 0.99 -15.42 10.20
CA ASP A 197 1.11 -15.00 11.60
C ASP A 197 2.57 -15.29 11.96
N ASP A 198 3.28 -14.25 12.37
CA ASP A 198 4.66 -14.25 12.90
C ASP A 198 5.81 -14.08 11.88
N ASP A 199 5.57 -13.61 10.65
CA ASP A 199 6.66 -13.42 9.67
C ASP A 199 7.37 -12.05 9.84
N PHE A 200 8.61 -12.06 10.33
CA PHE A 200 9.52 -10.90 10.28
C PHE A 200 10.51 -11.05 9.12
N ILE A 201 10.37 -10.21 8.09
CA ILE A 201 11.31 -10.17 6.97
C ILE A 201 12.27 -9.00 7.14
N LEU A 202 13.56 -9.31 7.33
CA LEU A 202 14.63 -8.31 7.34
C LEU A 202 15.54 -8.51 6.13
N THR A 203 15.50 -7.56 5.20
CA THR A 203 16.35 -7.62 4.02
C THR A 203 16.84 -6.28 3.50
N LYS A 204 17.92 -6.29 2.71
CA LYS A 204 18.32 -5.10 1.95
C LYS A 204 17.47 -4.94 0.69
N THR A 205 16.97 -6.03 0.12
CA THR A 205 16.12 -6.06 -1.06
C THR A 205 15.15 -7.23 -0.96
N LEU A 206 13.86 -6.96 -1.03
CA LEU A 206 12.78 -7.93 -1.21
C LEU A 206 12.12 -7.64 -2.56
N ASN A 207 12.15 -8.61 -3.46
CA ASN A 207 11.40 -8.56 -4.71
C ASN A 207 10.38 -9.69 -4.69
N VAL A 208 9.12 -9.36 -4.94
CA VAL A 208 8.03 -10.32 -5.02
C VAL A 208 7.25 -10.10 -6.31
N ASP A 209 7.43 -10.99 -7.28
CA ASP A 209 6.83 -10.81 -8.60
C ASP A 209 5.31 -11.11 -8.51
N PHE A 210 4.92 -12.25 -7.94
CA PHE A 210 3.50 -12.64 -7.91
C PHE A 210 3.06 -13.34 -6.62
N ILE A 211 2.00 -12.80 -6.02
CA ILE A 211 1.28 -13.43 -4.91
C ILE A 211 -0.18 -13.69 -5.30
N LEU A 212 -0.61 -14.95 -5.24
CA LEU A 212 -2.02 -15.34 -5.33
C LEU A 212 -2.48 -16.02 -4.05
N ALA A 213 -3.36 -15.34 -3.33
CA ALA A 213 -3.87 -15.77 -2.04
C ALA A 213 -5.38 -15.57 -1.89
N LYS A 214 -6.01 -16.33 -1.00
CA LYS A 214 -7.36 -15.97 -0.52
C LYS A 214 -7.27 -14.87 0.53
N THR A 215 -6.45 -15.07 1.54
CA THR A 215 -6.11 -14.08 2.56
C THR A 215 -4.60 -13.99 2.54
N LEU A 216 -4.03 -12.79 2.59
CA LEU A 216 -2.61 -12.53 2.75
C LEU A 216 -2.47 -11.53 3.91
N ASN A 217 -1.77 -11.93 4.96
CA ASN A 217 -1.42 -11.03 6.05
C ASN A 217 0.07 -10.78 5.95
N VAL A 218 0.50 -9.54 6.06
CA VAL A 218 1.90 -9.13 6.05
C VAL A 218 2.14 -8.43 7.37
N ASP A 219 2.78 -9.12 8.31
CA ASP A 219 3.01 -8.58 9.66
C ASP A 219 4.10 -7.52 9.66
N PHE A 220 5.37 -7.90 9.45
CA PHE A 220 6.46 -6.94 9.53
C PHE A 220 7.49 -7.13 8.41
N ILE A 221 7.62 -6.11 7.55
CA ILE A 221 8.70 -6.03 6.56
C ILE A 221 9.63 -4.86 6.88
N LEU A 222 10.91 -5.16 7.05
CA LEU A 222 11.99 -4.17 7.06
C LEU A 222 12.90 -4.38 5.85
N ALA A 223 12.77 -3.48 4.88
CA ALA A 223 13.49 -3.58 3.62
C ALA A 223 14.12 -2.26 3.18
N ARG A 224 15.38 -2.22 2.74
CA ARG A 224 15.88 -0.98 2.09
C ARG A 224 15.18 -0.76 0.74
N THR A 225 14.82 -1.82 0.04
CA THR A 225 14.00 -1.78 -1.18
C THR A 225 13.02 -2.95 -1.09
N LEU A 226 11.73 -2.66 -1.18
CA LEU A 226 10.65 -3.63 -1.38
C LEU A 226 10.00 -3.31 -2.73
N ASP A 227 9.96 -4.31 -3.59
CA ASP A 227 9.38 -4.25 -4.92
C ASP A 227 8.35 -5.37 -5.06
N VAL A 228 7.12 -5.02 -5.42
CA VAL A 228 6.01 -5.98 -5.51
C VAL A 228 5.21 -5.73 -6.79
N ASP A 229 5.34 -6.64 -7.77
CA ASP A 229 4.68 -6.44 -9.06
C ASP A 229 3.17 -6.72 -8.95
N LEU A 230 2.77 -7.90 -8.45
CA LEU A 230 1.35 -8.27 -8.43
C LEU A 230 0.92 -9.02 -7.17
N ILE A 231 -0.08 -8.46 -6.48
CA ILE A 231 -0.84 -9.15 -5.44
C ILE A 231 -2.28 -9.36 -5.90
N LEU A 232 -2.71 -10.62 -5.96
CA LEU A 232 -4.12 -11.00 -6.12
C LEU A 232 -4.60 -11.71 -4.86
N ALA A 233 -5.43 -11.00 -4.07
CA ALA A 233 -5.97 -11.47 -2.81
C ALA A 233 -7.50 -11.31 -2.74
N LYS A 234 -8.20 -12.11 -1.90
CA LYS A 234 -9.54 -11.69 -1.45
C LYS A 234 -9.42 -10.73 -0.28
N THR A 235 -8.55 -11.02 0.68
CA THR A 235 -8.22 -10.12 1.80
C THR A 235 -6.71 -9.94 1.84
N LEU A 236 -6.24 -8.71 1.87
CA LEU A 236 -4.86 -8.34 2.12
C LEU A 236 -4.82 -7.43 3.35
N ASP A 237 -4.15 -7.87 4.41
CA ASP A 237 -3.93 -7.08 5.62
C ASP A 237 -2.42 -6.84 5.75
N VAL A 238 -2.00 -5.57 5.75
CA VAL A 238 -0.60 -5.16 5.89
C VAL A 238 -0.45 -4.40 7.20
N TYR A 239 0.20 -5.01 8.18
CA TYR A 239 0.34 -4.43 9.51
C TYR A 239 1.47 -3.40 9.55
N PHE A 240 2.68 -3.78 9.14
CA PHE A 240 3.81 -2.86 9.17
C PHE A 240 4.81 -3.06 8.02
N ILE A 241 5.11 -1.97 7.32
CA ILE A 241 6.24 -1.90 6.39
C ILE A 241 7.13 -0.72 6.75
N LEU A 242 8.42 -0.98 6.99
CA LEU A 242 9.46 0.04 7.02
C LEU A 242 10.40 -0.16 5.84
N ALA A 243 10.36 0.78 4.90
CA ALA A 243 11.23 0.76 3.74
C ALA A 243 11.91 2.09 3.42
N ARG A 244 13.05 2.06 2.74
CA ARG A 244 13.56 3.27 2.08
C ARG A 244 12.85 3.48 0.74
N THR A 245 12.64 2.43 -0.01
CA THR A 245 11.85 2.47 -1.25
C THR A 245 10.85 1.31 -1.20
N LEU A 246 9.57 1.61 -1.36
CA LEU A 246 8.49 0.66 -1.56
C LEU A 246 7.83 1.01 -2.89
N ASP A 247 7.92 0.09 -3.84
CA ASP A 247 7.27 0.18 -5.15
C ASP A 247 6.28 -0.99 -5.24
N VAL A 248 5.03 -0.69 -5.60
CA VAL A 248 3.96 -1.68 -5.76
C VAL A 248 3.21 -1.41 -7.05
N ASP A 249 3.30 -2.30 -8.03
CA ASP A 249 2.69 -2.06 -9.33
C ASP A 249 1.17 -2.32 -9.27
N LEU A 250 0.75 -3.51 -8.83
CA LEU A 250 -0.67 -3.89 -8.91
C LEU A 250 -1.19 -4.68 -7.70
N ILE A 251 -2.21 -4.12 -7.04
CA ILE A 251 -2.99 -4.84 -6.02
C ILE A 251 -4.43 -5.05 -6.48
N LEU A 252 -4.85 -6.31 -6.59
CA LEU A 252 -6.23 -6.72 -6.74
C LEU A 252 -6.71 -7.39 -5.45
N ALA A 253 -7.57 -6.70 -4.71
CA ALA A 253 -8.14 -7.20 -3.45
C ALA A 253 -9.67 -7.12 -3.44
N LYS A 254 -10.36 -7.91 -2.61
CA LYS A 254 -11.72 -7.53 -2.18
C LYS A 254 -11.63 -6.55 -1.02
N THR A 255 -10.79 -6.85 -0.05
CA THR A 255 -10.50 -5.99 1.10
C THR A 255 -9.00 -5.81 1.20
N LEU A 256 -8.53 -4.56 1.26
CA LEU A 256 -7.16 -4.18 1.56
C LEU A 256 -7.18 -3.32 2.83
N ASN A 257 -6.50 -3.76 3.88
CA ASN A 257 -6.24 -2.98 5.08
C ASN A 257 -4.72 -2.75 5.19
N VAL A 258 -4.33 -1.51 5.46
CA VAL A 258 -2.94 -1.12 5.63
C VAL A 258 -2.85 -0.30 6.91
N ASP A 259 -2.20 -0.86 7.93
CA ASP A 259 -2.13 -0.22 9.24
C ASP A 259 -1.00 0.83 9.25
N LEU A 260 0.25 0.43 8.95
CA LEU A 260 1.39 1.36 8.99
C LEU A 260 2.40 1.15 7.85
N ILE A 261 2.62 2.19 7.05
CA ILE A 261 3.75 2.28 6.13
C ILE A 261 4.68 3.45 6.49
N LEU A 262 5.95 3.13 6.70
CA LEU A 262 7.04 4.09 6.86
C LEU A 262 7.98 3.98 5.66
N ALA A 263 7.98 4.97 4.79
CA ALA A 263 8.78 4.97 3.57
C ALA A 263 9.61 6.26 3.39
N LYS A 264 10.76 6.20 2.71
CA LYS A 264 11.30 7.44 2.10
C LYS A 264 10.60 7.70 0.77
N THR A 265 10.45 6.69 -0.07
CA THR A 265 9.66 6.75 -1.30
C THR A 265 8.67 5.59 -1.29
N LEU A 266 7.39 5.91 -1.49
CA LEU A 266 6.30 4.97 -1.71
C LEU A 266 5.66 5.30 -3.06
N ASN A 267 5.74 4.38 -4.00
CA ASN A 267 5.03 4.46 -5.28
C ASN A 267 4.03 3.30 -5.34
N VAL A 268 2.79 3.60 -5.69
CA VAL A 268 1.76 2.59 -5.93
C VAL A 268 1.06 2.90 -7.25
N ASP A 269 1.24 2.05 -8.26
CA ASP A 269 0.70 2.34 -9.58
C ASP A 269 -0.80 2.06 -9.62
N PHE A 270 -1.25 0.90 -9.13
CA PHE A 270 -2.66 0.53 -9.26
C PHE A 270 -3.21 -0.27 -8.08
N ILE A 271 -4.32 0.22 -7.51
CA ILE A 271 -5.13 -0.50 -6.53
C ILE A 271 -6.55 -0.69 -7.05
N LEU A 272 -6.97 -1.96 -7.14
CA LEU A 272 -8.37 -2.34 -7.34
C LEU A 272 -8.88 -3.10 -6.12
N ALA A 273 -9.71 -2.45 -5.30
CA ALA A 273 -10.29 -3.06 -4.12
C ALA A 273 -11.81 -2.84 -4.02
N LYS A 274 -12.57 -3.72 -3.34
CA LYS A 274 -13.93 -3.32 -2.94
C LYS A 274 -13.85 -2.29 -1.80
N THR A 275 -12.97 -2.56 -0.84
CA THR A 275 -12.72 -1.73 0.33
C THR A 275 -11.22 -1.58 0.51
N LEU A 276 -10.75 -0.34 0.63
CA LEU A 276 -9.39 0.03 1.01
C LEU A 276 -9.47 0.86 2.29
N ASN A 277 -8.83 0.40 3.36
CA ASN A 277 -8.62 1.16 4.58
C ASN A 277 -7.11 1.34 4.77
N VAL A 278 -6.70 2.57 5.03
CA VAL A 278 -5.30 2.94 5.28
C VAL A 278 -5.27 3.76 6.57
N ASP A 279 -4.67 3.22 7.62
CA ASP A 279 -4.64 3.91 8.92
C ASP A 279 -3.52 4.96 8.90
N PHE A 280 -2.27 4.58 8.59
CA PHE A 280 -1.16 5.52 8.63
C PHE A 280 -0.11 5.33 7.54
N ILE A 281 0.19 6.41 6.81
CA ILE A 281 1.36 6.50 5.92
C ILE A 281 2.25 7.66 6.32
N LEU A 282 3.54 7.38 6.55
CA LEU A 282 4.59 8.38 6.62
C LEU A 282 5.59 8.17 5.48
N ALA A 283 5.62 9.11 4.55
CA ALA A 283 6.52 9.08 3.41
C ALA A 283 7.29 10.41 3.24
N LYS A 284 8.49 10.40 2.65
CA LYS A 284 9.02 11.66 2.09
C LYS A 284 8.32 11.95 0.76
N THR A 285 8.17 10.95 -0.09
CA THR A 285 7.44 11.05 -1.35
C THR A 285 6.45 9.89 -1.41
N LEU A 286 5.17 10.20 -1.56
CA LEU A 286 4.09 9.28 -1.84
C LEU A 286 3.52 9.61 -3.22
N LYS A 287 3.52 8.63 -4.12
CA LYS A 287 2.86 8.69 -5.41
C LYS A 287 1.86 7.55 -5.52
N VAL A 288 0.64 7.88 -5.90
CA VAL A 288 -0.38 6.88 -6.20
C VAL A 288 -1.04 7.22 -7.51
N ASP A 289 -0.86 6.39 -8.53
CA ASP A 289 -1.36 6.72 -9.86
C ASP A 289 -2.87 6.44 -9.92
N PHE A 290 -3.30 5.20 -9.58
CA PHE A 290 -4.71 4.82 -9.71
C PHE A 290 -5.28 4.08 -8.50
N ILE A 291 -6.39 4.59 -7.97
CA ILE A 291 -7.22 3.90 -6.95
C ILE A 291 -8.64 3.69 -7.47
N PHE A 292 -9.05 2.43 -7.56
CA PHE A 292 -10.39 2.01 -7.94
C PHE A 292 -11.05 1.24 -6.80
N THR A 293 -12.00 1.88 -6.09
CA THR A 293 -12.69 1.24 -4.96
C THR A 293 -14.20 1.46 -4.89
N LYS A 294 -14.90 0.72 -4.02
CA LYS A 294 -16.22 1.18 -3.55
C LYS A 294 -16.07 2.09 -2.34
N THR A 295 -15.18 1.75 -1.43
CA THR A 295 -14.93 2.53 -0.22
C THR A 295 -13.42 2.68 -0.05
N LEU A 296 -12.97 3.93 0.02
CA LEU A 296 -11.63 4.32 0.42
C LEU A 296 -11.74 5.08 1.75
N LYS A 297 -11.04 4.60 2.78
CA LYS A 297 -10.84 5.30 4.04
C LYS A 297 -9.35 5.49 4.27
N VAL A 298 -8.97 6.71 4.61
CA VAL A 298 -7.60 7.07 4.92
C VAL A 298 -7.62 7.89 6.20
N ASP A 299 -7.05 7.36 7.28
CA ASP A 299 -7.07 8.06 8.56
C ASP A 299 -5.96 9.12 8.58
N PHE A 300 -4.72 8.75 8.23
CA PHE A 300 -3.60 9.70 8.29
C PHE A 300 -2.55 9.52 7.20
N ILE A 301 -2.23 10.62 6.51
CA ILE A 301 -1.04 10.71 5.63
C ILE A 301 -0.14 11.87 6.06
N LEU A 302 1.13 11.57 6.29
CA LEU A 302 2.21 12.56 6.41
C LEU A 302 3.23 12.38 5.30
N ALA A 303 3.30 13.38 4.41
CA ALA A 303 4.21 13.39 3.28
C ALA A 303 4.99 14.70 3.14
N LYS A 304 6.18 14.70 2.53
CA LYS A 304 6.73 15.95 1.98
C LYS A 304 6.06 16.26 0.64
N THR A 305 5.91 15.25 -0.21
CA THR A 305 5.20 15.34 -1.49
C THR A 305 4.22 14.19 -1.57
N LEU A 306 2.94 14.50 -1.76
CA LEU A 306 1.86 13.56 -2.04
C LEU A 306 1.29 13.90 -3.41
N ASN A 307 1.38 12.97 -4.34
CA ASN A 307 0.74 13.06 -5.64
C ASN A 307 -0.25 11.91 -5.78
N VAL A 308 -1.48 12.23 -6.17
CA VAL A 308 -2.50 11.23 -6.50
C VAL A 308 -3.12 11.57 -7.85
N ASP A 309 -2.89 10.74 -8.86
CA ASP A 309 -3.33 11.08 -10.21
C ASP A 309 -4.83 10.79 -10.37
N PHE A 310 -5.32 9.65 -9.88
CA PHE A 310 -6.71 9.26 -10.10
C PHE A 310 -7.34 8.44 -8.97
N ILE A 311 -8.50 8.90 -8.49
CA ILE A 311 -9.37 8.16 -7.56
C ILE A 311 -10.77 7.99 -8.16
N LEU A 312 -11.20 6.74 -8.33
CA LEU A 312 -12.61 6.39 -8.57
C LEU A 312 -13.16 5.58 -7.40
N ALA A 313 -14.06 6.17 -6.61
CA ALA A 313 -14.68 5.54 -5.46
C ALA A 313 -16.20 5.79 -5.36
N LYS A 314 -16.96 4.95 -4.65
CA LYS A 314 -18.32 5.35 -4.26
C LYS A 314 -18.27 6.32 -3.07
N THR A 315 -17.41 6.02 -2.10
CA THR A 315 -17.19 6.82 -0.90
C THR A 315 -15.70 6.96 -0.66
N LEU A 316 -15.25 8.20 -0.47
CA LEU A 316 -13.91 8.58 -0.03
C LEU A 316 -14.04 9.32 1.29
N ASN A 317 -13.38 8.81 2.34
CA ASN A 317 -13.23 9.52 3.60
C ASN A 317 -11.73 9.68 3.88
N VAL A 318 -11.32 10.89 4.21
CA VAL A 318 -9.96 11.20 4.60
C VAL A 318 -9.98 12.04 5.87
N ASP A 319 -9.42 11.52 6.95
CA ASP A 319 -9.47 12.25 8.23
C ASP A 319 -8.35 13.31 8.27
N PHE A 320 -7.11 12.94 7.91
CA PHE A 320 -6.00 13.89 7.99
C PHE A 320 -4.94 13.73 6.89
N ILE A 321 -4.60 14.84 6.22
CA ILE A 321 -3.42 14.95 5.36
C ILE A 321 -2.52 16.09 5.83
N LEU A 322 -1.23 15.78 6.03
CA LEU A 322 -0.17 16.76 6.20
C LEU A 322 0.88 16.61 5.10
N ALA A 323 0.97 17.62 4.22
CA ALA A 323 1.91 17.63 3.10
C ALA A 323 2.66 18.97 2.95
N LYS A 324 3.88 18.96 2.40
CA LYS A 324 4.47 20.22 1.90
C LYS A 324 3.94 20.58 0.50
N THR A 325 3.63 19.56 -0.30
CA THR A 325 3.00 19.67 -1.60
C THR A 325 2.02 18.51 -1.71
N LEU A 326 0.76 18.82 -1.94
CA LEU A 326 -0.32 17.89 -2.22
C LEU A 326 -0.87 18.24 -3.60
N ASN A 327 -0.78 17.30 -4.53
CA ASN A 327 -1.35 17.41 -5.87
C ASN A 327 -2.34 16.27 -6.07
N VAL A 328 -3.57 16.60 -6.48
CA VAL A 328 -4.58 15.61 -6.85
C VAL A 328 -5.20 15.96 -8.19
N ASP A 329 -4.98 15.11 -9.20
CA ASP A 329 -5.40 15.45 -10.56
C ASP A 329 -6.90 15.16 -10.76
N LEU A 330 -7.39 13.96 -10.42
CA LEU A 330 -8.79 13.59 -10.67
C LEU A 330 -9.43 12.74 -9.56
N ILE A 331 -10.50 13.28 -8.97
CA ILE A 331 -11.38 12.54 -8.05
C ILE A 331 -12.78 12.38 -8.64
N LEU A 332 -13.23 11.14 -8.78
CA LEU A 332 -14.58 10.77 -9.23
C LEU A 332 -15.27 9.95 -8.15
N THR A 333 -16.22 10.56 -7.42
CA THR A 333 -16.94 9.83 -6.37
C THR A 333 -18.42 10.19 -6.24
N LYS A 334 -19.15 9.44 -5.39
CA LYS A 334 -20.48 9.89 -4.94
C LYS A 334 -20.37 10.76 -3.69
N THR A 335 -19.52 10.38 -2.75
CA THR A 335 -19.36 11.09 -1.48
C THR A 335 -17.89 11.22 -1.16
N ILE A 336 -17.47 12.45 -0.86
CA ILE A 336 -16.18 12.80 -0.31
C ILE A 336 -16.42 13.48 1.03
N ASN A 337 -15.76 13.02 2.08
CA ASN A 337 -15.61 13.75 3.33
C ASN A 337 -14.11 13.88 3.60
N VAL A 338 -13.66 15.11 3.84
CA VAL A 338 -12.29 15.39 4.25
C VAL A 338 -12.32 16.25 5.50
N ASP A 339 -11.80 15.73 6.61
CA ASP A 339 -11.87 16.46 7.88
C ASP A 339 -10.76 17.53 7.93
N PHE A 340 -9.51 17.17 7.58
CA PHE A 340 -8.41 18.12 7.68
C PHE A 340 -7.32 17.96 6.62
N ILE A 341 -6.99 19.06 5.95
CA ILE A 341 -5.80 19.18 5.10
C ILE A 341 -4.91 20.32 5.58
N LEU A 342 -3.63 20.00 5.86
CA LEU A 342 -2.57 20.97 6.05
C LEU A 342 -1.51 20.82 4.96
N ALA A 343 -1.45 21.81 4.08
CA ALA A 343 -0.49 21.85 2.99
C ALA A 343 0.28 23.17 2.95
N ARG A 344 1.48 23.18 2.35
CA ARG A 344 2.04 24.47 1.88
C ARG A 344 1.52 24.80 0.49
N ILE A 345 1.44 23.81 -0.39
CA ILE A 345 0.83 23.92 -1.72
C ILE A 345 -0.18 22.78 -1.81
N LEU A 346 -1.43 23.12 -2.10
CA LEU A 346 -2.51 22.21 -2.44
C LEU A 346 -3.01 22.62 -3.82
N ASP A 347 -2.84 21.74 -4.79
CA ASP A 347 -3.28 21.91 -6.17
C ASP A 347 -4.23 20.73 -6.50
N ASP A 348 -5.51 21.03 -6.72
CA ASP A 348 -6.53 20.06 -7.09
C ASP A 348 -7.11 20.42 -8.47
N ASP A 349 -6.93 19.54 -9.47
CA ASP A 349 -7.33 19.87 -10.84
C ASP A 349 -8.83 19.61 -11.05
N PHE A 350 -9.33 18.40 -10.75
CA PHE A 350 -10.74 18.07 -11.02
C PHE A 350 -11.39 17.18 -9.97
N ILE A 351 -12.50 17.67 -9.39
CA ILE A 351 -13.34 16.93 -8.46
C ILE A 351 -14.77 16.81 -8.98
N LEU A 352 -15.24 15.59 -9.19
CA LEU A 352 -16.64 15.28 -9.48
C LEU A 352 -17.24 14.42 -8.36
N ALA A 353 -18.19 15.01 -7.62
CA ALA A 353 -18.88 14.36 -6.52
C ALA A 353 -20.39 14.57 -6.58
N LYS A 354 -21.18 13.72 -5.90
CA LYS A 354 -22.56 14.11 -5.55
C LYS A 354 -22.54 14.98 -4.29
N THR A 355 -21.77 14.59 -3.28
CA THR A 355 -21.58 15.34 -2.04
C THR A 355 -20.10 15.45 -1.76
N LEU A 356 -19.62 16.67 -1.55
CA LEU A 356 -18.27 16.99 -1.10
C LEU A 356 -18.41 17.82 0.18
N ASN A 357 -17.90 17.30 1.28
CA ASN A 357 -17.78 18.01 2.55
C ASN A 357 -16.29 18.14 2.89
N VAL A 358 -15.86 19.35 3.23
CA VAL A 358 -14.50 19.60 3.68
C VAL A 358 -14.56 20.47 4.94
N ASP A 359 -14.12 19.95 6.06
CA ASP A 359 -14.25 20.68 7.33
C ASP A 359 -13.14 21.74 7.44
N PHE A 360 -11.88 21.38 7.19
CA PHE A 360 -10.77 22.32 7.34
C PHE A 360 -9.66 22.19 6.30
N ILE A 361 -9.31 23.32 5.67
CA ILE A 361 -8.12 23.45 4.84
C ILE A 361 -7.22 24.57 5.37
N LEU A 362 -5.95 24.24 5.62
CA LEU A 362 -4.88 25.21 5.86
C LEU A 362 -3.79 25.08 4.79
N ALA A 363 -3.67 26.12 3.97
CA ALA A 363 -2.71 26.17 2.89
C ALA A 363 -1.91 27.47 2.87
N LYS A 364 -0.69 27.46 2.30
CA LYS A 364 -0.09 28.75 1.85
C LYS A 364 -0.65 29.12 0.48
N THR A 365 -0.68 28.17 -0.43
CA THR A 365 -1.34 28.31 -1.74
C THR A 365 -2.33 27.16 -1.88
N LEU A 366 -3.57 27.50 -2.20
CA LEU A 366 -4.63 26.59 -2.58
C LEU A 366 -5.10 26.98 -3.98
N ASN A 367 -4.95 26.06 -4.94
CA ASN A 367 -5.50 26.19 -6.28
C ASN A 367 -6.48 25.04 -6.51
N VAL A 368 -7.68 25.38 -6.99
CA VAL A 368 -8.71 24.43 -7.34
C VAL A 368 -9.25 24.79 -8.72
N ASP A 369 -8.97 23.96 -9.71
CA ASP A 369 -9.33 24.30 -11.09
C ASP A 369 -10.81 24.02 -11.35
N PHE A 370 -11.30 22.83 -11.02
CA PHE A 370 -12.70 22.47 -11.28
C PHE A 370 -13.36 21.61 -10.21
N ILE A 371 -14.50 22.09 -9.68
CA ILE A 371 -15.41 21.28 -8.85
C ILE A 371 -16.79 21.18 -9.50
N LEU A 372 -17.26 19.95 -9.67
CA LEU A 372 -18.65 19.63 -9.97
C LEU A 372 -19.28 18.80 -8.86
N ALA A 373 -20.24 19.40 -8.14
CA ALA A 373 -20.94 18.75 -7.04
C ALA A 373 -22.46 18.90 -7.14
N LYS A 374 -23.24 18.02 -6.49
CA LYS A 374 -24.63 18.38 -6.17
C LYS A 374 -24.65 19.24 -4.91
N THR A 375 -23.92 18.85 -3.89
CA THR A 375 -23.76 19.60 -2.65
C THR A 375 -22.28 19.72 -2.34
N LEU A 376 -21.82 20.96 -2.16
CA LEU A 376 -20.49 21.30 -1.68
C LEU A 376 -20.65 22.08 -0.37
N ASN A 377 -20.09 21.55 0.71
CA ASN A 377 -19.99 22.24 1.99
C ASN A 377 -18.52 22.38 2.34
N VAL A 378 -18.10 23.59 2.71
CA VAL A 378 -16.76 23.85 3.20
C VAL A 378 -16.84 24.70 4.47
N ASP A 379 -16.42 24.15 5.60
CA ASP A 379 -16.59 24.87 6.87
C ASP A 379 -15.49 25.94 7.02
N PHE A 380 -14.22 25.59 6.81
CA PHE A 380 -13.14 26.54 7.02
C PHE A 380 -11.99 26.43 6.01
N ILE A 381 -11.63 27.56 5.41
CA ILE A 381 -10.41 27.70 4.60
C ILE A 381 -9.53 28.82 5.17
N LEU A 382 -8.28 28.48 5.48
CA LEU A 382 -7.22 29.45 5.75
C LEU A 382 -6.11 29.33 4.72
N ALA A 383 -5.98 30.35 3.88
CA ALA A 383 -4.97 30.39 2.83
C ALA A 383 -4.18 31.71 2.83
N LYS A 384 -2.95 31.73 2.31
CA LYS A 384 -2.36 33.01 1.89
C LYS A 384 -2.92 33.40 0.53
N THR A 385 -2.92 32.45 -0.41
CA THR A 385 -3.53 32.60 -1.73
C THR A 385 -4.50 31.47 -1.95
N LEU A 386 -5.74 31.80 -2.29
CA LEU A 386 -6.78 30.88 -2.73
C LEU A 386 -7.21 31.31 -4.13
N ASN A 387 -7.05 30.42 -5.11
CA ASN A 387 -7.61 30.57 -6.45
C ASN A 387 -8.58 29.40 -6.69
N ALA A 388 -9.78 29.72 -7.14
CA ALA A 388 -10.75 28.73 -7.56
C ALA A 388 -11.31 29.12 -8.93
N ASP A 389 -11.06 28.32 -9.96
CA ASP A 389 -11.39 28.71 -11.32
C ASP A 389 -12.87 28.41 -11.61
N PHE A 390 -13.32 27.16 -11.45
CA PHE A 390 -14.70 26.78 -11.75
C PHE A 390 -15.36 25.97 -10.63
N ILE A 391 -16.48 26.47 -10.11
CA ILE A 391 -17.33 25.75 -9.16
C ILE A 391 -18.76 25.64 -9.71
N LEU A 392 -19.18 24.42 -10.02
CA LEU A 392 -20.55 24.10 -10.43
C LEU A 392 -21.21 23.21 -9.38
N ALA A 393 -22.18 23.77 -8.64
CA ALA A 393 -22.89 23.03 -7.59
C ALA A 393 -24.40 23.27 -7.58
N LYS A 394 -25.23 22.31 -7.16
CA LYS A 394 -26.64 22.66 -6.88
C LYS A 394 -26.72 23.55 -5.63
N THR A 395 -25.98 23.20 -4.60
CA THR A 395 -25.86 23.93 -3.34
C THR A 395 -24.38 24.04 -2.98
N LEU A 396 -23.93 25.26 -2.74
CA LEU A 396 -22.63 25.60 -2.19
C LEU A 396 -22.83 26.34 -0.88
N ASN A 397 -22.32 25.80 0.21
CA ASN A 397 -22.23 26.46 1.50
C ASN A 397 -20.76 26.61 1.87
N VAL A 398 -20.36 27.81 2.27
CA VAL A 398 -19.03 28.07 2.79
C VAL A 398 -19.13 28.90 4.05
N ASP A 399 -18.73 28.34 5.20
CA ASP A 399 -18.93 29.04 6.47
C ASP A 399 -17.86 30.11 6.67
N PHE A 400 -16.58 29.78 6.44
CA PHE A 400 -15.50 30.74 6.67
C PHE A 400 -14.34 30.64 5.69
N ILE A 401 -13.95 31.78 5.10
CA ILE A 401 -12.71 31.93 4.34
C ILE A 401 -11.86 33.04 4.92
N LEU A 402 -10.61 32.72 5.26
CA LEU A 402 -9.56 33.70 5.56
C LEU A 402 -8.43 33.57 4.55
N ALA A 403 -8.26 34.62 3.72
CA ALA A 403 -7.23 34.67 2.70
C ALA A 403 -6.45 35.99 2.72
N LYS A 404 -5.20 36.02 2.26
CA LYS A 404 -4.60 37.31 1.84
C LYS A 404 -5.14 37.68 0.47
N THR A 405 -5.17 36.74 -0.46
CA THR A 405 -5.72 36.91 -1.80
C THR A 405 -6.68 35.77 -2.07
N LEU A 406 -7.93 36.12 -2.36
CA LEU A 406 -8.96 35.20 -2.84
C LEU A 406 -9.33 35.63 -4.25
N LYS A 407 -9.20 34.71 -5.20
CA LYS A 407 -9.69 34.84 -6.57
C LYS A 407 -10.65 33.72 -6.86
N VAL A 408 -11.82 34.07 -7.38
CA VAL A 408 -12.78 33.09 -7.86
C VAL A 408 -13.27 33.51 -9.23
N ASP A 409 -13.03 32.69 -10.24
CA ASP A 409 -13.36 33.08 -11.61
C ASP A 409 -14.86 32.81 -11.87
N PHE A 410 -15.33 31.57 -11.69
CA PHE A 410 -16.71 31.21 -12.01
C PHE A 410 -17.40 30.37 -10.92
N ILE A 411 -18.54 30.87 -10.42
CA ILE A 411 -19.46 30.12 -9.57
C ILE A 411 -20.82 29.97 -10.26
N PHE A 412 -21.25 28.73 -10.44
CA PHE A 412 -22.56 28.38 -11.00
C PHE A 412 -23.35 27.53 -9.99
N THR A 413 -24.39 28.10 -9.38
CA THR A 413 -25.20 27.38 -8.40
C THR A 413 -26.70 27.61 -8.46
N LYS A 414 -27.49 26.77 -7.76
CA LYS A 414 -28.88 27.15 -7.41
C LYS A 414 -28.89 27.94 -6.10
N THR A 415 -28.12 27.49 -5.12
CA THR A 415 -28.00 28.17 -3.83
C THR A 415 -26.52 28.31 -3.51
N LEU A 416 -26.10 29.54 -3.26
CA LEU A 416 -24.82 29.91 -2.70
C LEU A 416 -25.08 30.59 -1.36
N ASN A 417 -24.54 30.03 -0.28
CA ASN A 417 -24.49 30.66 1.03
C ASN A 417 -23.02 30.81 1.42
N VAL A 418 -22.63 32.02 1.83
CA VAL A 418 -21.30 32.27 2.37
C VAL A 418 -21.41 33.09 3.64
N ASP A 419 -21.04 32.53 4.78
CA ASP A 419 -21.28 33.22 6.06
C ASP A 419 -20.19 34.28 6.29
N PHE A 420 -18.91 33.95 6.10
CA PHE A 420 -17.83 34.90 6.36
C PHE A 420 -16.67 34.82 5.37
N ILE A 421 -16.28 35.97 4.82
CA ILE A 421 -15.05 36.13 4.06
C ILE A 421 -14.20 37.25 4.66
N LEU A 422 -12.96 36.93 5.01
CA LEU A 422 -11.92 37.90 5.35
C LEU A 422 -10.75 37.81 4.36
N ALA A 423 -10.58 38.86 3.56
CA ALA A 423 -9.53 38.93 2.56
C ALA A 423 -8.72 40.24 2.62
N LYS A 424 -7.46 40.26 2.17
CA LYS A 424 -6.87 41.56 1.78
C LYS A 424 -7.38 41.96 0.40
N THR A 425 -7.40 41.04 -0.54
CA THR A 425 -7.94 41.24 -1.89
C THR A 425 -8.89 40.09 -2.19
N LEU A 426 -10.12 40.42 -2.53
CA LEU A 426 -11.14 39.52 -3.02
C LEU A 426 -11.51 39.96 -4.45
N ASN A 427 -11.28 39.07 -5.41
CA ASN A 427 -11.75 39.23 -6.78
C ASN A 427 -12.70 38.09 -7.10
N VAL A 428 -13.87 38.44 -7.64
CA VAL A 428 -14.82 37.45 -8.15
C VAL A 428 -15.27 37.87 -9.54
N ASP A 429 -14.98 37.07 -10.55
CA ASP A 429 -15.26 37.47 -11.93
C ASP A 429 -16.73 37.22 -12.26
N PHE A 430 -17.27 36.02 -11.97
CA PHE A 430 -18.64 35.70 -12.34
C PHE A 430 -19.36 34.79 -11.34
N ILE A 431 -20.55 35.21 -10.91
CA ILE A 431 -21.48 34.38 -10.14
C ILE A 431 -22.84 34.30 -10.84
N LEU A 432 -23.30 33.06 -11.11
CA LEU A 432 -24.68 32.77 -11.48
C LEU A 432 -25.33 31.89 -10.42
N ALA A 433 -26.33 32.44 -9.73
CA ALA A 433 -27.08 31.76 -8.69
C ALA A 433 -28.60 31.92 -8.86
N LYS A 434 -29.42 31.01 -8.31
CA LYS A 434 -30.84 31.36 -8.08
C LYS A 434 -30.96 32.16 -6.78
N THR A 435 -30.31 31.70 -5.72
CA THR A 435 -30.23 32.40 -4.44
C THR A 435 -28.76 32.53 -4.07
N LEU A 436 -28.34 33.75 -3.78
CA LEU A 436 -27.04 34.07 -3.20
C LEU A 436 -27.31 34.77 -1.87
N ASN A 437 -26.78 34.23 -0.78
CA ASN A 437 -26.72 34.89 0.52
C ASN A 437 -25.25 34.99 0.93
N ALA A 438 -24.83 36.19 1.32
CA ALA A 438 -23.51 36.41 1.89
C ALA A 438 -23.65 37.26 3.16
N ASP A 439 -23.27 36.73 4.32
CA ASP A 439 -23.56 37.44 5.58
C ASP A 439 -22.50 38.52 5.83
N PHE A 440 -21.21 38.16 5.85
CA PHE A 440 -20.13 39.10 6.14
C PHE A 440 -18.97 39.02 5.15
N ILE A 441 -18.65 40.15 4.52
CA ILE A 441 -17.47 40.31 3.67
C ILE A 441 -16.60 41.46 4.18
N LEU A 442 -15.40 41.13 4.65
CA LEU A 442 -14.38 42.10 5.08
C LEU A 442 -13.17 42.00 4.16
N ALA A 443 -12.94 43.02 3.33
CA ALA A 443 -11.81 43.04 2.40
C ALA A 443 -11.12 44.40 2.32
N LYS A 444 -9.79 44.48 2.11
CA LYS A 444 -9.20 45.80 1.77
C LYS A 444 -9.70 46.26 0.40
N THR A 445 -9.71 45.34 -0.56
CA THR A 445 -10.22 45.56 -1.92
C THR A 445 -11.15 44.41 -2.27
N LEU A 446 -12.35 44.73 -2.71
CA LEU A 446 -13.35 43.82 -3.26
C LEU A 446 -13.64 44.26 -4.70
N ASN A 447 -13.38 43.39 -5.65
CA ASN A 447 -13.78 43.55 -7.04
C ASN A 447 -14.74 42.42 -7.39
N VAL A 448 -15.90 42.77 -7.93
CA VAL A 448 -16.86 41.80 -8.44
C VAL A 448 -17.31 42.22 -9.83
N ASP A 449 -16.97 41.45 -10.85
CA ASP A 449 -17.30 41.88 -12.22
C ASP A 449 -18.78 41.59 -12.50
N PHE A 450 -19.25 40.35 -12.30
CA PHE A 450 -20.61 39.97 -12.68
C PHE A 450 -21.34 39.12 -11.62
N ILE A 451 -22.53 39.57 -11.21
CA ILE A 451 -23.50 38.74 -10.46
C ILE A 451 -24.82 38.67 -11.22
N LEU A 452 -25.29 37.46 -11.51
CA LEU A 452 -26.63 37.16 -11.98
C LEU A 452 -27.35 36.27 -10.97
N ALA A 453 -28.36 36.84 -10.29
CA ALA A 453 -29.13 36.13 -9.28
C ALA A 453 -30.65 36.29 -9.45
N LYS A 454 -31.47 35.34 -8.97
CA LYS A 454 -32.90 35.67 -8.74
C LYS A 454 -33.03 36.46 -7.44
N THR A 455 -32.35 36.01 -6.39
CA THR A 455 -32.32 36.66 -5.09
C THR A 455 -30.87 36.79 -4.67
N LEU A 456 -30.43 38.02 -4.42
CA LEU A 456 -29.14 38.35 -3.83
C LEU A 456 -29.40 39.04 -2.49
N LYS A 457 -28.87 38.46 -1.41
CA LYS A 457 -28.85 39.04 -0.08
C LYS A 457 -27.42 39.18 0.38
N VAL A 458 -27.04 40.38 0.82
CA VAL A 458 -25.74 40.61 1.43
C VAL A 458 -25.94 41.42 2.69
N ASP A 459 -25.60 40.89 3.87
CA ASP A 459 -25.89 41.59 5.10
C ASP A 459 -24.84 42.69 5.33
N PHE A 460 -23.54 42.35 5.31
CA PHE A 460 -22.48 43.31 5.63
C PHE A 460 -21.29 43.24 4.66
N ILE A 461 -20.95 44.40 4.07
CA ILE A 461 -19.71 44.60 3.31
C ILE A 461 -18.87 45.70 3.96
N PHE A 462 -17.64 45.36 4.34
CA PHE A 462 -16.67 46.28 4.91
C PHE A 462 -15.42 46.31 4.06
N THR A 463 -15.15 47.41 3.36
CA THR A 463 -13.96 47.53 2.50
C THR A 463 -13.27 48.88 2.51
N LYS A 464 -12.06 48.97 1.93
CA LYS A 464 -11.52 50.28 1.53
C LYS A 464 -11.95 50.62 0.11
N THR A 465 -11.95 49.65 -0.78
CA THR A 465 -12.37 49.83 -2.16
C THR A 465 -13.34 48.70 -2.52
N LEU A 466 -14.53 49.08 -2.95
CA LEU A 466 -15.53 48.19 -3.53
C LEU A 466 -15.74 48.61 -4.99
N ASN A 467 -15.42 47.72 -5.92
CA ASN A 467 -15.73 47.86 -7.34
C ASN A 467 -16.70 46.75 -7.73
N VAL A 468 -17.82 47.13 -8.34
CA VAL A 468 -18.79 46.17 -8.88
C VAL A 468 -19.21 46.59 -10.27
N ASP A 469 -18.98 45.77 -11.28
CA ASP A 469 -19.30 46.16 -12.66
C ASP A 469 -20.80 45.93 -12.95
N LEU A 470 -21.32 44.72 -12.72
CA LEU A 470 -22.71 44.38 -13.05
C LEU A 470 -23.38 43.48 -12.01
N ILE A 471 -24.51 43.95 -11.47
CA ILE A 471 -25.48 43.12 -10.76
C ILE A 471 -26.82 43.07 -11.49
N LEU A 472 -27.27 41.86 -11.81
CA LEU A 472 -28.59 41.55 -12.34
C LEU A 472 -29.35 40.68 -11.33
N ALA A 473 -30.38 41.24 -10.69
CA ALA A 473 -31.18 40.51 -9.71
C ALA A 473 -32.69 40.68 -9.92
N LYS A 474 -33.53 39.72 -9.51
CA LYS A 474 -34.96 40.03 -9.31
C LYS A 474 -35.15 40.76 -7.99
N THR A 475 -34.49 40.31 -6.94
CA THR A 475 -34.51 40.91 -5.61
C THR A 475 -33.08 41.06 -5.14
N LEU A 476 -32.68 42.29 -4.81
CA LEU A 476 -31.40 42.64 -4.22
C LEU A 476 -31.67 43.26 -2.85
N ASN A 477 -31.19 42.62 -1.79
CA ASN A 477 -31.20 43.17 -0.44
C ASN A 477 -29.76 43.33 0.01
N VAL A 478 -29.38 44.53 0.43
CA VAL A 478 -28.08 44.79 1.05
C VAL A 478 -28.28 45.58 2.33
N ASP A 479 -27.96 45.02 3.48
CA ASP A 479 -28.25 45.72 4.74
C ASP A 479 -27.22 46.83 4.97
N PHE A 480 -25.91 46.53 4.90
CA PHE A 480 -24.88 47.50 5.22
C PHE A 480 -23.64 47.43 4.33
N ILE A 481 -23.24 48.58 3.76
CA ILE A 481 -21.95 48.76 3.08
C ILE A 481 -21.17 49.91 3.74
N LEU A 482 -19.96 49.62 4.21
CA LEU A 482 -18.96 50.61 4.59
C LEU A 482 -17.75 50.48 3.67
N ALA A 483 -17.52 51.50 2.83
CA ALA A 483 -16.38 51.55 1.93
C ALA A 483 -15.71 52.92 1.96
N LYS A 484 -14.39 53.02 1.78
CA LYS A 484 -13.77 54.35 1.54
C LYS A 484 -14.12 54.83 0.14
N THR A 485 -13.99 53.96 -0.85
CA THR A 485 -14.35 54.21 -2.25
C THR A 485 -15.32 53.14 -2.71
N LEU A 486 -16.41 53.56 -3.33
CA LEU A 486 -17.42 52.72 -3.95
C LEU A 486 -17.53 53.09 -5.44
N ASN A 487 -17.26 52.13 -6.32
CA ASN A 487 -17.55 52.22 -7.75
C ASN A 487 -18.53 51.10 -8.12
N VAL A 488 -19.68 51.45 -8.67
CA VAL A 488 -20.69 50.50 -9.12
C VAL A 488 -21.21 50.96 -10.47
N ASP A 489 -20.93 50.19 -11.52
CA ASP A 489 -21.28 50.60 -12.89
C ASP A 489 -22.77 50.36 -13.18
N PHE A 490 -23.29 49.16 -12.93
CA PHE A 490 -24.70 48.84 -13.21
C PHE A 490 -25.35 47.90 -12.18
N ILE A 491 -26.53 48.30 -11.70
CA ILE A 491 -27.43 47.45 -10.91
C ILE A 491 -28.81 47.48 -11.55
N LEU A 492 -29.31 46.31 -11.95
CA LEU A 492 -30.70 46.13 -12.36
C LEU A 492 -31.39 45.14 -11.43
N ALA A 493 -32.31 45.67 -10.63
CA ALA A 493 -33.15 44.88 -9.73
C ALA A 493 -34.62 45.25 -9.87
N LYS A 494 -35.52 44.25 -9.86
CA LYS A 494 -36.97 44.52 -9.77
C LYS A 494 -37.35 45.02 -8.37
N THR A 495 -36.72 44.45 -7.36
CA THR A 495 -36.85 44.88 -5.97
C THR A 495 -35.46 45.15 -5.44
N LEU A 496 -35.25 46.36 -4.94
CA LEU A 496 -34.01 46.76 -4.29
C LEU A 496 -34.35 47.23 -2.87
N ASN A 497 -33.75 46.58 -1.88
CA ASN A 497 -33.66 47.11 -0.53
C ASN A 497 -32.20 47.34 -0.18
N VAL A 498 -31.85 48.56 0.20
CA VAL A 498 -30.52 48.88 0.71
C VAL A 498 -30.69 49.72 1.96
N ASP A 499 -30.31 49.19 3.13
CA ASP A 499 -30.59 49.88 4.39
C ASP A 499 -29.58 51.01 4.64
N LEU A 500 -28.26 50.77 4.49
CA LEU A 500 -27.24 51.80 4.67
C LEU A 500 -25.98 51.60 3.82
N ILE A 501 -25.59 52.67 3.10
CA ILE A 501 -24.30 52.80 2.42
C ILE A 501 -23.54 54.00 2.99
N LEU A 502 -22.33 53.79 3.50
CA LEU A 502 -21.39 54.83 3.90
C LEU A 502 -20.12 54.74 3.06
N ALA A 503 -20.05 55.49 1.95
CA ALA A 503 -18.87 55.51 1.09
C ALA A 503 -18.70 56.80 0.28
N LYS A 504 -17.45 57.08 -0.15
CA LYS A 504 -17.18 58.06 -1.21
C LYS A 504 -17.44 57.39 -2.57
N ILE A 505 -18.42 57.90 -3.31
CA ILE A 505 -18.77 57.41 -4.64
C ILE A 505 -17.88 58.15 -5.66
N GLU A 506 -17.06 57.43 -6.42
CA GLU A 506 -16.19 57.97 -7.47
C GLU A 506 -16.41 57.18 -8.77
N GLY A 507 -16.84 57.82 -9.85
CA GLY A 507 -17.13 57.16 -11.14
C GLY A 507 -18.61 56.98 -11.44
N SER A 508 -18.93 56.69 -12.70
CA SER A 508 -20.22 56.78 -13.41
C SER A 508 -21.51 56.51 -12.61
N LYS A 509 -22.51 57.40 -12.82
CA LYS A 509 -23.95 57.24 -12.52
C LYS A 509 -24.35 55.82 -12.09
N ILE A 510 -24.71 55.63 -10.81
CA ILE A 510 -25.50 54.46 -10.40
C ILE A 510 -26.79 54.47 -11.23
N HIS A 511 -26.84 53.71 -12.32
CA HIS A 511 -28.03 53.59 -13.16
C HIS A 511 -28.99 52.59 -12.52
N LEU A 512 -29.70 53.06 -11.50
CA LEU A 512 -30.80 52.36 -10.88
C LEU A 512 -32.01 52.36 -11.82
N LEU A 513 -32.09 51.36 -12.70
CA LEU A 513 -33.28 51.12 -13.52
C LEU A 513 -34.28 50.27 -12.73
N MET A 514 -35.14 50.93 -11.94
CA MET A 514 -36.33 50.28 -11.38
C MET A 514 -37.40 50.21 -12.47
N LYS A 515 -37.74 48.99 -12.93
CA LYS A 515 -39.01 48.79 -13.65
C LYS A 515 -40.14 48.79 -12.62
N LEU A 516 -40.78 49.94 -12.45
CA LEU A 516 -42.04 50.11 -11.72
C LEU A 516 -43.13 49.18 -12.29
#